data_AF-A0A9X6ADB7-F1
#
_entry.id   AF-A0A9X6ADB7-F1
#
_cell.length_a   1.000
_cell.length_b   1.000
_cell.length_c   1.000
_cell.angle_alpha   90.00
_cell.angle_beta   90.00
_cell.angle_gamma   90.00
#
_symmetry.space_group_name_H-M   'P 1'
#
loop_
_entity.id
_entity.type
_entity.pdbx_description
1 polymer ?
#
loop_
_entity_poly.entity_id
_entity_poly.type
_entity_poly.pdbx_seq_one_letter_code
_entity_poly.pdbx_strand_id
1 'polypeptide(L)' 'TGAGGALPASGDVAVAKIWASEGVRRIVQTAQHLHGGFGADVDYPLHRYHAWAKQLELSLGPAAAHEEALGDLLAAHPLG' A
#
# COMPACT_ATOMS: atom_id res chain seq x y z
N THR A 1 -34.18 -11.65 -1.40
CA THR A 1 -33.42 -11.03 -2.50
C THR A 1 -32.71 -9.80 -1.95
N GLY A 2 -31.59 -9.99 -1.25
CA GLY A 2 -30.92 -8.91 -0.53
C GLY A 2 -29.44 -8.95 -0.82
N ALA A 3 -29.05 -8.69 -2.07
CA ALA A 3 -27.66 -8.36 -2.35
C ALA A 3 -27.40 -7.02 -1.65
N GLY A 4 -26.68 -7.06 -0.53
CA GLY A 4 -26.14 -5.86 0.10
C GLY A 4 -25.39 -5.05 -0.95
N GLY A 5 -25.66 -3.75 -1.01
CA GLY A 5 -25.04 -2.87 -2.01
C GLY A 5 -23.52 -2.81 -1.90
N ALA A 6 -22.89 -2.00 -2.76
CA ALA A 6 -21.46 -1.74 -2.72
C ALA A 6 -20.97 -1.40 -1.30
N LEU A 7 -19.74 -1.80 -0.98
CA LEU A 7 -19.08 -1.44 0.28
C LEU A 7 -19.09 0.09 0.47
N PRO A 8 -19.06 0.57 1.73
CA PRO A 8 -18.83 1.98 1.99
C PRO A 8 -17.53 2.45 1.34
N ALA A 9 -17.44 3.72 0.94
CA ALA A 9 -16.25 4.30 0.29
C ALA A 9 -14.94 4.13 1.09
N SER A 10 -15.02 3.91 2.40
CA SER A 10 -13.87 3.54 3.24
C SER A 10 -13.21 2.24 2.80
N GLY A 11 -13.96 1.29 2.23
CA GLY A 11 -13.42 0.06 1.64
C GLY A 11 -12.55 0.34 0.43
N ASP A 12 -13.00 1.20 -0.49
CA ASP A 12 -12.20 1.61 -1.66
C ASP A 12 -10.91 2.33 -1.26
N VAL A 13 -10.99 3.21 -0.25
CA VAL A 13 -9.83 3.90 0.30
C VAL A 13 -8.85 2.94 0.96
N ALA A 14 -9.34 1.95 1.72
CA ALA A 14 -8.50 0.90 2.32
C ALA A 14 -7.79 0.09 1.23
N VAL A 15 -8.50 -0.36 0.19
CA VAL A 15 -7.91 -1.07 -0.96
C VAL A 15 -6.84 -0.23 -1.64
N ALA A 16 -7.11 1.06 -1.90
CA ALA A 16 -6.15 1.97 -2.50
C ALA A 16 -4.88 2.10 -1.64
N LYS A 17 -5.02 2.21 -0.31
CA LYS A 17 -3.88 2.32 0.60
C LYS A 17 -3.09 1.01 0.71
N ILE A 18 -3.75 -0.16 0.68
CA ILE A 18 -3.09 -1.48 0.63
C ILE A 18 -2.21 -1.55 -0.62
N TRP A 19 -2.79 -1.28 -1.80
CA TRP A 19 -2.05 -1.28 -3.06
C TRP A 19 -0.91 -0.27 -3.09
N ALA A 20 -1.14 0.94 -2.58
CA ALA A 20 -0.09 1.95 -2.49
C ALA A 20 1.07 1.46 -1.62
N SER A 21 0.79 0.90 -0.45
CA SER A 21 1.80 0.46 0.52
C SER A 21 2.62 -0.73 0.00
N GLU A 22 1.96 -1.74 -0.54
CA GLU A 22 2.67 -2.87 -1.13
C GLU A 22 3.40 -2.50 -2.43
N GLY A 23 2.75 -1.67 -3.26
CA GLY A 23 3.25 -1.23 -4.55
C GLY A 23 4.56 -0.46 -4.40
N VAL A 24 4.58 0.57 -3.53
CA VAL A 24 5.81 1.35 -3.31
C VAL A 24 6.94 0.48 -2.80
N ARG A 25 6.66 -0.46 -1.88
CA ARG A 25 7.67 -1.40 -1.35
C ARG A 25 8.29 -2.26 -2.45
N ARG A 26 7.46 -2.88 -3.31
CA ARG A 26 7.94 -3.70 -4.42
C ARG A 26 8.73 -2.88 -5.43
N ILE A 27 8.19 -1.73 -5.86
CA ILE A 27 8.79 -0.88 -6.89
C ILE A 27 10.19 -0.41 -6.47
N VAL A 28 10.34 0.12 -5.24
CA VAL A 28 11.66 0.62 -4.82
C VAL A 28 12.64 -0.50 -4.53
N GLN A 29 12.18 -1.68 -4.09
CA GLN A 29 13.06 -2.83 -3.93
C GLN A 29 13.61 -3.30 -5.28
N THR A 30 12.76 -3.38 -6.30
CA THR A 30 13.18 -3.68 -7.67
C THR A 30 14.12 -2.62 -8.22
N ALA A 31 13.81 -1.33 -8.03
CA ALA A 31 14.69 -0.25 -8.48
C ALA A 31 16.06 -0.32 -7.81
N GLN A 32 16.12 -0.52 -6.49
CA GLN A 32 17.40 -0.68 -5.78
C GLN A 32 18.18 -1.89 -6.28
N HIS A 33 17.51 -3.02 -6.51
CA HIS A 33 18.16 -4.20 -7.05
C HIS A 33 18.80 -3.95 -8.42
N LEU A 34 18.07 -3.29 -9.33
CA LEU A 34 18.54 -2.98 -10.68
C LEU A 34 19.74 -2.02 -10.71
N HIS A 35 19.83 -1.11 -9.75
CA HIS A 35 20.91 -0.11 -9.70
C HIS A 35 22.09 -0.56 -8.83
N GLY A 36 21.96 -1.66 -8.08
CA GLY A 36 23.02 -2.19 -7.23
C GLY A 36 23.52 -1.15 -6.21
N GLY A 37 24.84 -1.08 -6.03
CA GLY A 37 25.46 -0.16 -5.07
C GLY A 37 25.16 1.33 -5.34
N PHE A 38 24.95 1.72 -6.60
CA PHE A 38 24.60 3.10 -6.95
C PHE A 38 23.24 3.52 -6.37
N GLY A 39 22.33 2.58 -6.13
CA GLY A 39 21.03 2.90 -5.56
C GLY A 39 21.08 3.43 -4.12
N ALA A 40 22.18 3.17 -3.40
CA ALA A 40 22.42 3.70 -2.06
C ALA A 40 23.32 4.95 -2.04
N ASP A 41 23.87 5.35 -3.18
CA ASP A 41 24.71 6.54 -3.31
C ASP A 41 23.85 7.80 -3.11
N VAL A 42 24.31 8.71 -2.25
CA VAL A 42 23.59 9.95 -1.90
C VAL A 42 23.76 11.04 -2.96
N ASP A 43 24.76 10.91 -3.84
CA ASP A 43 24.91 11.77 -5.02
C ASP A 43 24.05 11.27 -6.20
N TYR A 44 23.54 10.03 -6.12
CA TYR A 44 22.59 9.46 -7.07
C TYR A 44 21.14 9.60 -6.56
N PRO A 45 20.15 10.02 -7.38
CA PRO A 45 18.83 10.40 -6.87
C PRO A 45 17.98 9.25 -6.29
N LEU A 46 18.29 7.98 -6.59
CA LEU A 46 17.42 6.84 -6.26
C LEU A 46 17.20 6.64 -4.75
N HIS A 47 18.21 6.90 -3.92
CA HIS A 47 18.10 6.74 -2.46
C HIS A 47 16.94 7.58 -1.86
N ARG A 48 16.63 8.74 -2.45
CA ARG A 48 15.54 9.63 -2.02
C ARG A 48 14.17 9.00 -2.26
N TYR A 49 14.01 8.33 -3.40
CA TYR A 49 12.77 7.63 -3.74
C TYR A 49 12.54 6.43 -2.83
N HIS A 50 13.60 5.71 -2.46
CA HIS A 50 13.50 4.64 -1.46
C HIS A 50 13.02 5.17 -0.10
N ALA A 51 13.62 6.28 0.37
CA ALA A 51 13.20 6.91 1.63
C ALA A 51 11.74 7.40 1.58
N TRP A 52 11.33 8.07 0.50
CA TRP A 52 9.94 8.51 0.32
C TRP A 52 8.95 7.35 0.21
N ALA A 53 9.30 6.28 -0.50
CA ALA A 53 8.47 5.09 -0.56
C ALA A 53 8.23 4.50 0.82
N LYS A 54 9.27 4.42 1.68
CA LYS A 54 9.11 3.93 3.04
C LYS A 54 8.23 4.84 3.89
N GLN A 55 8.38 6.16 3.72
CA GLN A 55 7.49 7.12 4.36
C GLN A 55 6.03 6.93 3.93
N LEU A 56 5.75 6.79 2.63
CA LEU A 56 4.40 6.60 2.09
C LEU A 56 3.78 5.25 2.48
N GLU A 57 4.59 4.19 2.53
CA GLU A 57 4.18 2.86 2.99
C GLU A 57 3.62 2.92 4.41
N LEU A 58 4.31 3.62 5.32
CA LEU A 58 3.98 3.63 6.75
C LEU A 58 3.05 4.78 7.16
N SER A 59 3.00 5.86 6.38
CA SER A 59 2.09 6.98 6.63
C SER A 59 0.65 6.50 6.62
N LEU A 60 -0.16 6.98 7.58
CA LEU A 60 -1.56 6.59 7.74
C LEU A 60 -1.77 5.09 8.05
N GLY A 61 -0.72 4.39 8.49
CA GLY A 61 -0.76 2.97 8.82
C GLY A 61 -0.25 2.06 7.70
N PRO A 62 0.30 0.89 8.06
CA PRO A 62 0.79 -0.11 7.10
C PRO A 62 -0.37 -0.84 6.41
N ALA A 63 -0.08 -1.55 5.30
CA ALA A 63 -1.07 -2.35 4.57
C ALA A 63 -1.94 -3.23 5.48
N ALA A 64 -1.31 -3.96 6.41
CA ALA A 64 -2.00 -4.86 7.34
C ALA A 64 -3.11 -4.18 8.18
N ALA A 65 -2.92 -2.92 8.58
CA ALA A 65 -3.95 -2.19 9.34
C ALA A 65 -5.17 -1.86 8.47
N HIS A 66 -4.95 -1.61 7.18
CA HIS A 66 -6.03 -1.37 6.22
C HIS A 66 -6.68 -2.68 5.75
N GLU A 67 -5.93 -3.78 5.69
CA GLU A 67 -6.45 -5.14 5.43
C GLU A 67 -7.39 -5.60 6.54
N GLU A 68 -7.02 -5.36 7.81
CA GLU A 68 -7.88 -5.64 8.97
C GLU A 68 -9.20 -4.86 8.89
N ALA A 69 -9.11 -3.53 8.68
CA ALA A 69 -10.30 -2.69 8.54
C ALA A 69 -11.18 -3.08 7.34
N LEU A 70 -10.58 -3.49 6.21
CA LEU A 70 -11.31 -4.01 5.06
C LEU A 70 -11.98 -5.35 5.38
N GLY A 71 -11.31 -6.23 6.12
CA GLY A 71 -11.86 -7.49 6.61
C GLY A 71 -13.10 -7.30 7.47
N ASP A 72 -13.04 -6.36 8.42
CA ASP A 72 -14.19 -5.99 9.26
C ASP A 72 -15.37 -5.47 8.43
N LEU A 73 -15.09 -4.62 7.43
CA LEU A 73 -16.12 -4.12 6.51
C LEU A 73 -16.77 -5.24 5.72
N LEU A 74 -15.99 -6.18 5.20
CA LEU A 74 -16.50 -7.35 4.47
C LEU A 74 -17.34 -8.27 5.37
N ALA A 75 -16.92 -8.49 6.62
CA ALA A 75 -17.67 -9.29 7.58
C ALA A 75 -19.01 -8.65 7.94
N ALA A 76 -19.04 -7.32 8.06
CA ALA A 76 -20.25 -6.54 8.34
C ALA A 76 -21.18 -6.40 7.12
N HIS A 77 -20.66 -6.56 5.90
CA HIS A 77 -21.41 -6.43 4.64
C HIS A 77 -21.27 -7.69 3.78
N PRO A 78 -21.94 -8.79 4.15
CA PRO A 78 -21.85 -10.04 3.40
C PRO A 78 -22.26 -9.82 1.94
N LEU A 79 -21.39 -10.25 1.03
CA LEU A 79 -21.74 -10.35 -0.38
C LEU A 79 -22.69 -11.54 -0.52
N GLY A 80 -23.89 -11.29 -1.05
CA GLY A 80 -24.94 -12.29 -1.21
C GLY A 80 -24.59 -13.39 -2.21
#